data_AF-A0A0K1RWP9-F1
#
_entry.id   AF-A0A0K1RWP9-F1
#
_cell.length_a   1.000
_cell.length_b   1.000
_cell.length_c   1.000
_cell.angle_alpha   90.00
_cell.angle_beta   90.00
_cell.angle_gamma   90.00
#
_symmetry.space_group_name_H-M   'P 1'
#
loop_
_entity.id
_entity.type
_entity.pdbx_description
1 polymer ?
#
loop_
_entity_poly.entity_id
_entity_poly.type
_entity_poly.pdbx_seq_one_letter_code
_entity_poly.pdbx_strand_id
1 'polypeptide(L)'
;MLDRCPHRLAKLSTGQMIAGRLECLYHGWQFETDGKCSHIPQLPVNTPIPRNAKVKSYRVVERQGVLWVWLGEEETAKESDIPIIKDLEDPNCVHTDYVIDFPYEQGYLLENLLDPAHVNISHDRSEFGAKRENAQPLAFQILEISARGIRSQWRNSRNPQESWKYLDFIAPNLVHYRFALPNPHWCAGLALYGISLGQGRSRLLMRRYQNFAVNSRQYRWRWLEHLRQSRILEDDLPLIQSQQQMVEKSRDSLQKLYLPLKSSDALVIELRQWFDRYGDSFPYYQGYTSQRTTAIDLSDPLPLDRYSRHTVHCRTYSDAMKKW
;
A
#
# COMPACT_ATOMS: atom_id res chain seq x y z
N MET A 1 13.98 -10.02 8.18
CA MET A 1 14.76 -9.61 9.38
C MET A 1 14.74 -8.11 9.50
N LEU A 2 14.90 -7.56 10.70
CA LEU A 2 15.16 -6.13 10.90
C LEU A 2 16.48 -5.76 10.24
N ASP A 3 16.50 -4.71 9.42
CA ASP A 3 17.65 -4.29 8.62
C ASP A 3 18.74 -3.59 9.45
N ARG A 4 19.25 -4.28 10.48
CA ARG A 4 20.21 -3.71 11.42
C ARG A 4 21.00 -4.81 12.10
N CYS A 5 22.29 -4.87 11.82
CA CYS A 5 23.21 -5.81 12.47
C CYS A 5 23.35 -5.47 13.96
N PRO A 6 23.18 -6.43 14.90
CA PRO A 6 23.30 -6.17 16.34
C PRO A 6 24.72 -5.85 16.77
N HIS A 7 25.73 -6.11 15.93
CA HIS A 7 27.11 -5.80 16.26
C HIS A 7 27.37 -4.27 16.27
N ARG A 8 27.11 -3.58 15.16
CA ARG A 8 27.37 -2.12 15.01
C ARG A 8 26.39 -1.40 14.10
N LEU A 9 25.15 -1.89 14.03
CA LEU A 9 24.03 -1.27 13.31
C LEU A 9 24.19 -1.13 11.79
N ALA A 10 25.19 -1.79 11.19
CA ALA A 10 25.31 -1.88 9.73
C ALA A 10 24.01 -2.46 9.12
N LYS A 11 23.60 -1.91 7.97
CA LYS A 11 22.46 -2.43 7.20
C LYS A 11 22.78 -3.85 6.75
N LEU A 12 21.86 -4.77 7.04
CA LEU A 12 21.95 -6.16 6.61
C LEU A 12 21.47 -6.35 5.17
N SER A 13 20.65 -5.44 4.66
CA SER A 13 20.16 -5.41 3.28
C SER A 13 21.26 -5.17 2.25
N THR A 14 22.37 -4.55 2.66
CA THR A 14 23.59 -4.45 1.84
C THR A 14 24.49 -5.68 1.99
N GLY A 15 24.02 -6.71 2.69
CA GLY A 15 24.71 -7.97 2.96
C GLY A 15 24.84 -8.86 1.73
N GLN A 16 25.28 -10.09 1.97
CA GLN A 16 25.28 -11.15 0.96
C GLN A 16 24.74 -12.47 1.52
N MET A 17 24.23 -13.34 0.65
CA MET A 17 23.78 -14.67 1.04
C MET A 17 24.94 -15.67 0.92
N ILE A 18 25.31 -16.32 2.03
CA ILE A 18 26.32 -17.36 2.08
C ILE A 18 25.67 -18.65 2.59
N ALA A 19 25.55 -19.65 1.73
CA ALA A 19 24.98 -20.97 2.06
C ALA A 19 23.62 -20.88 2.79
N GLY A 20 22.73 -20.00 2.34
CA GLY A 20 21.40 -19.81 2.94
C GLY A 20 21.35 -18.87 4.14
N ARG A 21 22.49 -18.33 4.58
CA ARG A 21 22.59 -17.36 5.68
C ARG A 21 22.84 -15.96 5.16
N LEU A 22 22.34 -14.95 5.88
CA LEU A 22 22.62 -13.56 5.60
C LEU A 22 23.91 -13.12 6.28
N GLU A 23 24.92 -12.74 5.52
CA GLU A 23 26.18 -12.22 6.02
C GLU A 23 26.20 -10.69 5.98
N CYS A 24 26.54 -10.09 7.11
CA CYS A 24 26.78 -8.65 7.20
C CYS A 24 28.13 -8.27 6.57
N LEU A 25 28.13 -7.41 5.55
CA LEU A 25 29.36 -6.98 4.87
C LEU A 25 30.34 -6.17 5.73
N TYR A 26 29.94 -5.74 6.94
CA TYR A 26 30.87 -4.98 7.78
C TYR A 26 31.91 -5.89 8.45
N HIS A 27 31.48 -7.00 9.06
CA HIS A 27 32.38 -7.88 9.82
C HIS A 27 32.15 -9.38 9.58
N GLY A 28 31.31 -9.75 8.61
CA GLY A 28 31.08 -11.15 8.24
C GLY A 28 30.23 -11.95 9.23
N TRP A 29 29.51 -11.29 10.15
CA TRP A 29 28.57 -11.99 11.02
C TRP A 29 27.44 -12.58 10.18
N GLN A 30 27.18 -13.87 10.32
CA GLN A 30 26.15 -14.59 9.55
C GLN A 30 24.95 -14.92 10.43
N PHE A 31 23.75 -14.74 9.87
CA PHE A 31 22.47 -14.95 10.53
C PHE A 31 21.62 -15.96 9.76
N GLU A 32 21.05 -16.92 10.49
CA GLU A 32 20.04 -17.86 10.00
C GLU A 32 18.70 -17.17 9.77
N THR A 33 17.77 -17.83 9.08
CA THR A 33 16.44 -17.30 8.74
C THR A 33 15.59 -16.87 9.95
N ASP A 34 15.78 -17.50 11.10
CA ASP A 34 15.17 -17.15 12.39
C ASP A 34 15.83 -15.93 13.08
N GLY A 35 16.89 -15.38 12.46
CA GLY A 35 17.67 -14.24 12.93
C GLY A 35 18.80 -14.60 13.90
N LYS A 36 18.97 -15.87 14.27
CA LYS A 36 20.06 -16.30 15.16
C LYS A 36 21.41 -16.17 14.45
N CYS A 37 22.41 -15.59 15.12
CA CYS A 37 23.77 -15.59 14.60
C CYS A 37 24.36 -17.00 14.69
N SER A 38 24.85 -17.52 13.57
CA SER A 38 25.46 -18.85 13.48
C SER A 38 26.94 -18.82 13.13
N HIS A 39 27.48 -17.67 12.73
CA HIS A 39 28.91 -17.53 12.47
C HIS A 39 29.41 -16.11 12.78
N ILE A 40 30.55 -16.03 13.47
CA ILE A 40 31.29 -14.79 13.74
C ILE A 40 32.76 -15.06 13.41
N PRO A 41 33.31 -14.47 12.33
CA PRO A 41 34.67 -14.78 11.88
C PRO A 41 35.76 -14.40 12.90
N GLN A 42 35.51 -13.36 13.71
CA GLN A 42 36.47 -12.87 14.71
C GLN A 42 36.37 -13.59 16.07
N LEU A 43 35.47 -14.57 16.20
CA LEU A 43 35.28 -15.31 17.45
C LEU A 43 36.35 -16.42 17.55
N PRO A 44 37.12 -16.50 18.65
CA PRO A 44 38.13 -17.53 18.80
C PRO A 44 37.54 -18.95 18.73
N VAL A 45 38.37 -19.89 18.27
CA VAL A 45 38.02 -21.31 18.22
C VAL A 45 37.56 -21.77 19.61
N ASN A 46 36.51 -22.59 19.67
CA ASN A 46 35.87 -23.10 20.90
C ASN A 46 35.20 -22.05 21.80
N THR A 47 35.04 -20.80 21.34
CA THR A 47 34.24 -19.81 22.08
C THR A 47 32.79 -19.82 21.59
N PRO A 48 31.77 -19.88 22.47
CA PRO A 48 30.38 -19.87 22.06
C PRO A 48 29.94 -18.50 21.54
N ILE A 49 29.06 -18.49 20.55
CA ILE A 49 28.40 -17.25 20.07
C ILE A 49 27.55 -16.67 21.20
N PRO A 50 27.62 -15.34 21.46
CA PRO A 50 26.79 -14.70 22.49
C PRO A 50 25.30 -14.95 22.27
N ARG A 51 24.56 -15.28 23.34
CA ARG A 51 23.11 -15.59 23.24
C ARG A 51 22.27 -14.45 22.70
N ASN A 52 22.71 -13.21 22.90
CA ASN A 52 22.08 -11.99 22.40
C ASN A 52 22.49 -11.62 20.97
N ALA A 53 23.36 -12.40 20.30
CA ALA A 53 23.67 -12.25 18.89
C ALA A 53 22.50 -12.76 18.04
N LYS A 54 21.39 -12.01 18.07
CA LYS A 54 20.16 -12.30 17.33
C LYS A 54 19.63 -11.02 16.70
N VAL A 55 19.12 -11.15 15.49
CA VAL A 55 18.37 -10.11 14.77
C VAL A 55 16.88 -10.46 14.91
N LYS A 56 16.02 -9.45 15.07
CA LYS A 56 14.57 -9.67 14.98
C LYS A 56 14.23 -10.20 13.58
N SER A 57 13.68 -11.41 13.50
CA SER A 57 13.09 -11.98 12.29
C SER A 57 11.59 -11.66 12.25
N TYR A 58 10.98 -11.84 11.09
CA TYR A 58 9.54 -11.62 10.90
C TYR A 58 9.00 -12.85 10.18
N ARG A 59 7.80 -13.30 10.54
CA ARG A 59 7.09 -14.34 9.79
C ARG A 59 6.74 -13.78 8.41
N VAL A 60 7.10 -14.53 7.38
CA VAL A 60 6.81 -14.17 5.98
C VAL A 60 6.08 -15.33 5.30
N VAL A 61 5.11 -15.00 4.46
CA VAL A 61 4.37 -15.96 3.64
C VAL A 61 4.29 -15.41 2.22
N GLU A 62 4.60 -16.24 1.23
CA GLU A 62 4.33 -15.93 -0.18
C GLU A 62 2.93 -16.41 -0.54
N ARG A 63 2.05 -15.50 -0.98
CA ARG A 63 0.68 -15.83 -1.37
C ARG A 63 0.19 -14.87 -2.44
N GLN A 64 -0.41 -15.42 -3.50
CA GLN A 64 -0.86 -14.67 -4.69
C GLN A 64 0.26 -13.81 -5.32
N GLY A 65 1.50 -14.33 -5.37
CA GLY A 65 2.65 -13.62 -5.94
C GLY A 65 3.12 -12.39 -5.14
N VAL A 66 2.70 -12.25 -3.88
CA VAL A 66 3.11 -11.17 -2.97
C VAL A 66 3.75 -11.79 -1.72
N LEU A 67 4.80 -11.14 -1.21
CA LEU A 67 5.37 -11.45 0.10
C LEU A 67 4.61 -10.70 1.18
N TRP A 68 3.97 -11.44 2.07
CA TRP A 68 3.26 -10.93 3.24
C TRP A 68 4.17 -11.01 4.45
N VAL A 69 4.29 -9.91 5.19
CA VAL A 69 5.13 -9.83 6.39
C VAL A 69 4.25 -9.56 7.60
N TRP A 70 4.35 -10.41 8.61
CA TRP A 70 3.69 -10.17 9.89
C TRP A 70 4.57 -9.28 10.78
N LEU A 71 4.06 -8.10 11.13
CA LEU A 71 4.79 -7.11 11.95
C LEU A 71 4.48 -7.21 13.45
N GLY A 72 3.44 -7.95 13.82
CA GLY A 72 3.07 -8.23 15.21
C GLY A 72 3.88 -9.36 15.84
N GLU A 73 3.41 -9.86 16.99
CA GLU A 73 4.02 -11.01 17.67
C GLU A 73 3.90 -12.28 16.81
N GLU A 74 4.98 -13.05 16.72
CA GLU A 74 5.09 -14.19 15.79
C GLU A 74 4.02 -15.25 16.06
N GLU A 75 3.71 -15.52 17.32
CA GLU A 75 2.73 -16.52 17.77
C GLU A 75 1.29 -16.16 17.38
N THR A 76 1.04 -14.89 17.05
CA THR A 76 -0.27 -14.41 16.61
C THR A 76 -0.46 -14.46 15.09
N ALA A 77 0.61 -14.73 14.33
CA ALA A 77 0.57 -14.74 12.88
C ALA A 77 -0.27 -15.91 12.36
N LYS A 78 -1.37 -15.59 11.67
CA LYS A 78 -2.24 -16.58 11.03
C LYS A 78 -2.32 -16.32 9.54
N GLU A 79 -2.03 -17.33 8.73
CA GLU A 79 -2.11 -17.22 7.26
C GLU A 79 -3.54 -16.95 6.78
N SER A 80 -4.55 -17.39 7.55
CA SER A 80 -5.97 -17.09 7.30
C SER A 80 -6.31 -15.61 7.40
N ASP A 81 -5.42 -14.79 7.97
CA ASP A 81 -5.63 -13.36 8.12
C ASP A 81 -5.17 -12.54 6.91
N ILE A 82 -4.47 -13.19 5.97
CA ILE A 82 -4.07 -12.57 4.71
C ILE A 82 -5.33 -12.25 3.88
N PRO A 83 -5.51 -11.00 3.42
CA PRO A 83 -6.66 -10.63 2.60
C PRO A 83 -6.50 -11.17 1.17
N ILE A 84 -7.05 -12.36 0.94
CA ILE A 84 -7.02 -13.06 -0.36
C ILE A 84 -8.08 -12.48 -1.30
N ILE A 85 -7.67 -12.19 -2.53
CA ILE A 85 -8.60 -11.85 -3.62
C ILE A 85 -8.94 -13.14 -4.35
N LYS A 86 -10.13 -13.69 -4.10
CA LYS A 86 -10.56 -15.00 -4.63
C LYS A 86 -10.40 -15.10 -6.15
N ASP A 87 -10.69 -14.02 -6.87
CA ASP A 87 -10.59 -13.97 -8.34
C ASP A 87 -9.16 -14.27 -8.85
N LEU A 88 -8.13 -13.99 -8.06
CA LEU A 88 -6.73 -14.28 -8.42
C LEU A 88 -6.33 -15.74 -8.20
N GLU A 89 -7.19 -16.56 -7.57
CA GLU A 89 -6.97 -18.00 -7.46
C GLU A 89 -7.46 -18.77 -8.70
N ASP A 90 -8.25 -18.13 -9.58
CA ASP A 90 -8.61 -18.68 -10.88
C ASP A 90 -7.40 -18.63 -11.84
N PRO A 91 -6.95 -19.77 -12.39
CA PRO A 91 -5.85 -19.80 -13.37
C PRO A 91 -6.10 -18.98 -14.64
N ASN A 92 -7.37 -18.69 -14.98
CA ASN A 92 -7.73 -17.87 -16.15
C ASN A 92 -7.67 -16.36 -15.86
N CYS A 93 -7.53 -15.98 -14.59
CA CYS A 93 -7.43 -14.59 -14.18
C CYS A 93 -5.99 -14.10 -14.36
N VAL A 94 -5.81 -13.15 -15.27
CA VAL A 94 -4.54 -12.46 -15.44
C VAL A 94 -4.51 -11.20 -14.61
N HIS A 95 -3.31 -10.83 -14.13
CA HIS A 95 -3.11 -9.58 -13.40
C HIS A 95 -1.87 -8.83 -13.85
N THR A 96 -1.87 -7.52 -13.62
CA THR A 96 -0.72 -6.64 -13.79
C THR A 96 -0.51 -5.86 -12.50
N ASP A 97 0.74 -5.83 -12.05
CA ASP A 97 1.14 -5.13 -10.84
C ASP A 97 1.91 -3.85 -11.17
N TYR A 98 1.68 -2.82 -10.38
CA TYR A 98 2.32 -1.52 -10.47
C TYR A 98 2.64 -1.01 -9.07
N VAL A 99 3.86 -0.50 -8.88
CA VAL A 99 4.33 0.00 -7.58
C VAL A 99 4.77 1.45 -7.71
N ILE A 100 4.35 2.29 -6.77
CA ILE A 100 4.78 3.69 -6.72
C ILE A 100 4.81 4.20 -5.27
N ASP A 101 5.80 5.03 -4.96
CA ASP A 101 5.97 5.66 -3.65
C ASP A 101 5.35 7.05 -3.60
N PHE A 102 4.94 7.46 -2.41
CA PHE A 102 4.30 8.73 -2.14
C PHE A 102 4.95 9.43 -0.93
N PRO A 103 5.13 10.76 -0.99
CA PRO A 103 5.70 11.59 0.07
C PRO A 103 4.66 12.00 1.12
N TYR A 104 3.74 11.10 1.46
CA TYR A 104 2.70 11.32 2.46
C TYR A 104 2.30 9.99 3.14
N GLU A 105 1.65 10.11 4.29
CA GLU A 105 1.27 8.98 5.15
C GLU A 105 0.25 8.04 4.49
N GLN A 106 0.33 6.77 4.88
CA GLN A 106 -0.56 5.72 4.37
C GLN A 106 -2.05 6.06 4.58
N GLY A 107 -2.41 6.73 5.68
CA GLY A 107 -3.80 7.11 5.95
C GLY A 107 -4.38 8.05 4.88
N TYR A 108 -3.60 9.01 4.38
CA TYR A 108 -4.03 9.90 3.30
C TYR A 108 -4.10 9.18 1.95
N LEU A 109 -3.17 8.26 1.69
CA LEU A 109 -3.24 7.39 0.52
C LEU A 109 -4.56 6.59 0.54
N LEU A 110 -4.85 5.90 1.65
CA LEU A 110 -6.08 5.09 1.76
C LEU A 110 -7.34 5.95 1.63
N GLU A 111 -7.37 7.15 2.21
CA GLU A 111 -8.48 8.11 2.05
C GLU A 111 -8.70 8.47 0.58
N ASN A 112 -7.65 8.89 -0.13
CA ASN A 112 -7.73 9.23 -1.56
C ASN A 112 -8.20 8.05 -2.41
N LEU A 113 -7.76 6.83 -2.09
CA LEU A 113 -8.20 5.63 -2.81
C LEU A 113 -9.66 5.26 -2.52
N LEU A 114 -10.21 5.66 -1.38
CA LEU A 114 -11.59 5.38 -0.96
C LEU A 114 -12.58 6.49 -1.32
N ASP A 115 -12.11 7.57 -1.96
CA ASP A 115 -12.92 8.70 -2.39
C ASP A 115 -13.18 8.65 -3.91
N PRO A 116 -14.34 8.16 -4.37
CA PRO A 116 -14.72 8.28 -5.77
C PRO A 116 -15.20 9.68 -6.18
N ALA A 117 -15.45 10.60 -5.23
CA ALA A 117 -16.03 11.91 -5.52
C ALA A 117 -15.03 12.86 -6.20
N HIS A 118 -13.74 12.77 -5.88
CA HIS A 118 -12.72 13.62 -6.51
C HIS A 118 -12.38 13.20 -7.94
N VAL A 119 -12.64 11.93 -8.32
CA VAL A 119 -12.15 11.33 -9.58
C VAL A 119 -12.50 12.17 -10.81
N ASN A 120 -13.74 12.66 -10.90
CA ASN A 120 -14.18 13.50 -12.03
C ASN A 120 -13.60 14.91 -12.01
N ILE A 121 -13.12 15.39 -10.86
CA ILE A 121 -12.59 16.73 -10.66
C ILE A 121 -11.08 16.79 -10.83
N SER A 122 -10.35 15.94 -10.09
CA SER A 122 -8.88 15.94 -10.10
C SER A 122 -8.31 15.31 -11.36
N HIS A 123 -8.98 14.33 -11.95
CA HIS A 123 -8.53 13.65 -13.17
C HIS A 123 -9.29 14.14 -14.42
N ASP A 124 -9.71 15.41 -14.45
CA ASP A 124 -10.44 15.98 -15.58
C ASP A 124 -9.68 15.82 -16.88
N ARG A 125 -10.36 15.25 -17.90
CA ARG A 125 -9.79 15.00 -19.23
C ARG A 125 -8.52 14.14 -19.18
N SER A 126 -8.34 13.37 -18.10
CA SER A 126 -7.34 12.31 -18.05
C SER A 126 -7.69 11.19 -19.03
N GLU A 127 -6.71 10.33 -19.30
CA GLU A 127 -6.82 9.23 -20.28
C GLU A 127 -7.83 8.14 -19.87
N PHE A 128 -8.46 8.27 -18.70
CA PHE A 128 -9.45 7.35 -18.15
C PHE A 128 -10.90 7.82 -18.32
N GLY A 129 -11.13 8.92 -19.04
CA GLY A 129 -12.47 9.40 -19.40
C GLY A 129 -13.22 10.13 -18.27
N ALA A 130 -12.53 10.47 -17.19
CA ALA A 130 -13.05 11.35 -16.15
C ALA A 130 -13.24 12.77 -16.70
N LYS A 131 -14.37 13.38 -16.33
CA LYS A 131 -14.71 14.75 -16.75
C LYS A 131 -15.39 15.51 -15.64
N ARG A 132 -15.04 16.78 -15.46
CA ARG A 132 -15.63 17.64 -14.42
C ARG A 132 -17.14 17.77 -14.54
N GLU A 133 -17.65 17.78 -15.76
CA GLU A 133 -19.09 17.83 -16.05
C GLU A 133 -19.87 16.63 -15.49
N ASN A 134 -19.20 15.50 -15.23
CA ASN A 134 -19.79 14.29 -14.66
C ASN A 134 -19.77 14.28 -13.12
N ALA A 135 -19.18 15.29 -12.46
CA ALA A 135 -19.19 15.39 -11.01
C ALA A 135 -20.61 15.56 -10.49
N GLN A 136 -21.00 14.70 -9.54
CA GLN A 136 -22.37 14.62 -9.05
C GLN A 136 -22.43 13.97 -7.67
N PRO A 137 -23.57 14.10 -6.95
CA PRO A 137 -23.75 13.42 -5.68
C PRO A 137 -23.65 11.90 -5.84
N LEU A 138 -22.94 11.27 -4.91
CA LEU A 138 -22.83 9.83 -4.81
C LEU A 138 -23.75 9.30 -3.71
N ALA A 139 -24.21 8.07 -3.87
CA ALA A 139 -24.92 7.34 -2.84
C ALA A 139 -24.01 6.22 -2.36
N PHE A 140 -23.72 6.18 -1.06
CA PHE A 140 -22.96 5.12 -0.41
C PHE A 140 -23.88 4.25 0.44
N GLN A 141 -23.53 2.97 0.52
CA GLN A 141 -24.11 2.04 1.47
C GLN A 141 -22.98 1.30 2.17
N ILE A 142 -22.87 1.50 3.48
CA ILE A 142 -21.99 0.72 4.35
C ILE A 142 -22.69 -0.59 4.67
N LEU A 143 -22.06 -1.70 4.29
CA LEU A 143 -22.61 -3.04 4.45
C LEU A 143 -22.14 -3.67 5.77
N GLU A 144 -20.89 -3.42 6.15
CA GLU A 144 -20.30 -3.92 7.40
C GLU A 144 -19.13 -3.04 7.83
N ILE A 145 -18.97 -2.88 9.14
CA ILE A 145 -17.76 -2.34 9.76
C ILE A 145 -17.31 -3.33 10.83
N SER A 146 -16.04 -3.73 10.79
CA SER A 146 -15.43 -4.57 11.83
C SER A 146 -13.93 -4.29 11.94
N ALA A 147 -13.24 -4.93 12.87
CA ALA A 147 -11.77 -4.86 12.95
C ALA A 147 -11.06 -5.38 11.68
N ARG A 148 -11.78 -6.10 10.79
CA ARG A 148 -11.25 -6.56 9.48
C ARG A 148 -11.38 -5.51 8.38
N GLY A 149 -12.08 -4.41 8.63
CA GLY A 149 -12.22 -3.30 7.69
C GLY A 149 -13.67 -2.84 7.50
N ILE A 150 -13.96 -2.26 6.34
CA ILE A 150 -15.24 -1.68 5.97
C ILE A 150 -15.67 -2.27 4.63
N ARG A 151 -16.83 -2.91 4.58
CA ARG A 151 -17.44 -3.35 3.33
C ARG A 151 -18.45 -2.31 2.87
N SER A 152 -18.35 -1.87 1.63
CA SER A 152 -19.23 -0.82 1.12
C SER A 152 -19.50 -0.93 -0.38
N GLN A 153 -20.52 -0.18 -0.80
CA GLN A 153 -20.82 0.01 -2.20
C GLN A 153 -21.27 1.43 -2.46
N TRP A 154 -21.03 1.91 -3.68
CA TRP A 154 -21.42 3.24 -4.12
C TRP A 154 -21.97 3.23 -5.55
N ARG A 155 -22.75 4.26 -5.88
CA ARG A 155 -23.26 4.53 -7.24
C ARG A 155 -23.57 6.02 -7.40
N ASN A 156 -23.85 6.46 -8.63
CA ASN A 156 -24.31 7.81 -8.85
C ASN A 156 -25.74 7.98 -8.29
N SER A 157 -25.93 8.95 -7.40
CA SER A 157 -27.23 9.17 -6.77
C SER A 157 -28.32 9.56 -7.78
N ARG A 158 -27.93 10.28 -8.84
CA ARG A 158 -28.84 10.72 -9.92
C ARG A 158 -29.32 9.59 -10.84
N ASN A 159 -28.69 8.41 -10.81
CA ASN A 159 -29.11 7.26 -11.60
C ASN A 159 -29.35 6.03 -10.71
N PRO A 160 -30.55 5.89 -10.12
CA PRO A 160 -30.87 4.77 -9.23
C PRO A 160 -30.87 3.40 -9.91
N GLN A 161 -30.88 3.34 -11.25
CA GLN A 161 -30.81 2.09 -12.02
C GLN A 161 -29.36 1.65 -12.28
N GLU A 162 -28.39 2.51 -11.99
CA GLU A 162 -26.98 2.13 -12.08
C GLU A 162 -26.67 1.01 -11.09
N SER A 163 -25.95 0.00 -11.58
CA SER A 163 -25.44 -1.09 -10.74
C SER A 163 -24.47 -0.54 -9.70
N TRP A 164 -24.54 -1.10 -8.50
CA TRP A 164 -23.60 -0.79 -7.44
C TRP A 164 -22.17 -1.18 -7.81
N LYS A 165 -21.23 -0.30 -7.46
CA LYS A 165 -19.80 -0.57 -7.49
C LYS A 165 -19.35 -0.85 -6.07
N TYR A 166 -18.63 -1.94 -5.86
CA TYR A 166 -18.17 -2.32 -4.52
C TYR A 166 -16.81 -1.71 -4.26
N LEU A 167 -16.66 -1.15 -3.06
CA LEU A 167 -15.45 -0.48 -2.62
C LEU A 167 -15.21 -0.85 -1.16
N ASP A 168 -14.32 -1.80 -0.95
CA ASP A 168 -14.05 -2.35 0.37
C ASP A 168 -12.69 -1.86 0.87
N PHE A 169 -12.62 -1.44 2.13
CA PHE A 169 -11.37 -1.34 2.86
C PHE A 169 -11.19 -2.63 3.65
N ILE A 170 -10.10 -3.35 3.42
CA ILE A 170 -9.77 -4.58 4.14
C ILE A 170 -8.47 -4.31 4.90
N ALA A 171 -8.57 -4.40 6.23
CA ALA A 171 -7.45 -4.15 7.11
C ALA A 171 -6.32 -5.16 6.85
N PRO A 172 -5.05 -4.75 7.00
CA PRO A 172 -4.66 -3.42 7.47
C PRO A 172 -4.62 -2.34 6.38
N ASN A 173 -4.69 -2.71 5.10
CA ASN A 173 -4.14 -1.85 4.08
C ASN A 173 -4.60 -2.03 2.62
N LEU A 174 -5.63 -2.83 2.37
CA LEU A 174 -6.14 -3.09 1.03
C LEU A 174 -7.40 -2.25 0.78
N VAL A 175 -7.42 -1.51 -0.33
CA VAL A 175 -8.64 -0.96 -0.92
C VAL A 175 -8.98 -1.79 -2.15
N HIS A 176 -10.16 -2.42 -2.16
CA HIS A 176 -10.57 -3.35 -3.21
C HIS A 176 -11.80 -2.84 -3.95
N TYR A 177 -11.59 -2.42 -5.21
CA TYR A 177 -12.65 -2.07 -6.14
C TYR A 177 -13.11 -3.30 -6.92
N ARG A 178 -14.40 -3.61 -6.84
CA ARG A 178 -15.05 -4.65 -7.64
C ARG A 178 -16.25 -4.08 -8.39
N PHE A 179 -16.48 -4.63 -9.58
CA PHE A 179 -17.55 -4.19 -10.47
C PHE A 179 -18.61 -5.27 -10.61
N ALA A 180 -19.88 -4.87 -10.71
CA ALA A 180 -20.91 -5.75 -11.23
C ALA A 180 -20.64 -5.97 -12.73
N LEU A 181 -20.34 -7.22 -13.11
CA LEU A 181 -20.04 -7.59 -14.49
C LEU A 181 -21.25 -8.28 -15.13
N PRO A 182 -21.51 -8.05 -16.43
CA PRO A 182 -22.70 -8.59 -17.11
C PRO A 182 -22.66 -10.11 -17.25
N ASN A 183 -21.46 -10.70 -17.30
CA ASN A 183 -21.27 -12.15 -17.36
C ASN A 183 -20.85 -12.67 -15.98
N PRO A 184 -21.57 -13.64 -15.38
CA PRO A 184 -21.24 -14.19 -14.07
C PRO A 184 -19.89 -14.94 -14.03
N HIS A 185 -19.36 -15.35 -15.18
CA HIS A 185 -18.05 -15.99 -15.29
C HIS A 185 -16.91 -14.98 -15.45
N TRP A 186 -17.21 -13.69 -15.62
CA TRP A 186 -16.17 -12.67 -15.71
C TRP A 186 -15.74 -12.23 -14.32
N CYS A 187 -14.43 -12.09 -14.13
CA CYS A 187 -13.84 -11.41 -13.00
C CYS A 187 -13.04 -10.21 -13.51
N ALA A 188 -13.12 -9.09 -12.79
CA ALA A 188 -12.25 -7.95 -12.94
C ALA A 188 -12.33 -7.05 -11.70
N GLY A 189 -11.20 -6.46 -11.35
CA GLY A 189 -11.14 -5.56 -10.22
C GLY A 189 -9.79 -4.85 -10.12
N LEU A 190 -9.72 -3.98 -9.11
CA LEU A 190 -8.52 -3.24 -8.78
C LEU A 190 -8.27 -3.39 -7.28
N ALA A 191 -7.12 -3.96 -6.95
CA ALA A 191 -6.66 -4.10 -5.58
C ALA A 191 -5.50 -3.16 -5.32
N LEU A 192 -5.65 -2.32 -4.30
CA LEU A 192 -4.76 -1.21 -4.02
C LEU A 192 -4.24 -1.36 -2.59
N TYR A 193 -3.02 -1.87 -2.46
CA TYR A 193 -2.38 -2.03 -1.16
C TYR A 193 -1.59 -0.77 -0.83
N GLY A 194 -2.08 0.03 0.12
CA GLY A 194 -1.30 1.12 0.70
C GLY A 194 -0.29 0.53 1.68
N ILE A 195 0.98 0.93 1.67
CA ILE A 195 2.02 0.35 2.52
C ILE A 195 2.74 1.50 3.18
N SER A 196 2.82 1.54 4.50
CA SER A 196 3.67 2.53 5.18
C SER A 196 5.14 2.20 4.94
N LEU A 197 5.92 3.20 4.54
CA LEU A 197 7.38 3.12 4.40
C LEU A 197 8.11 3.79 5.58
N GLY A 198 7.39 4.02 6.68
CA GLY A 198 7.79 4.92 7.75
C GLY A 198 7.02 6.22 7.69
N GLN A 199 7.40 7.15 8.55
CA GLN A 199 6.64 8.38 8.72
C GLN A 199 6.73 9.29 7.49
N GLY A 200 5.60 9.88 7.09
CA GLY A 200 5.45 10.78 5.96
C GLY A 200 5.65 10.11 4.60
N ARG A 201 5.70 8.78 4.54
CA ARG A 201 5.99 8.04 3.31
C ARG A 201 5.12 6.80 3.19
N SER A 202 4.61 6.57 2.00
CA SER A 202 3.83 5.38 1.70
C SER A 202 4.14 4.85 0.31
N ARG A 203 3.71 3.62 0.05
CA ARG A 203 3.84 2.92 -1.22
C ARG A 203 2.48 2.35 -1.59
N LEU A 204 2.11 2.48 -2.85
CA LEU A 204 0.99 1.76 -3.43
C LEU A 204 1.53 0.57 -4.20
N LEU A 205 1.07 -0.63 -3.86
CA LEU A 205 1.07 -1.77 -4.78
C LEU A 205 -0.35 -1.86 -5.37
N MET A 206 -0.47 -1.54 -6.64
CA MET A 206 -1.70 -1.62 -7.40
C MET A 206 -1.70 -2.88 -8.25
N ARG A 207 -2.76 -3.68 -8.12
CA ARG A 207 -2.97 -4.91 -8.88
C ARG A 207 -4.28 -4.83 -9.65
N ARG A 208 -4.18 -4.84 -10.98
CA ARG A 208 -5.33 -4.87 -11.87
C ARG A 208 -5.50 -6.25 -12.47
N TYR A 209 -6.63 -6.89 -12.16
CA TYR A 209 -6.89 -8.26 -12.58
C TYR A 209 -8.16 -8.37 -13.42
N GLN A 210 -8.20 -9.36 -14.32
CA GLN A 210 -9.37 -9.71 -15.13
C GLN A 210 -9.18 -11.10 -15.79
N ASN A 211 -10.26 -11.78 -16.17
CA ASN A 211 -10.20 -13.02 -16.96
C ASN A 211 -10.79 -12.90 -18.38
N PHE A 212 -11.26 -11.71 -18.78
CA PHE A 212 -11.79 -11.44 -20.12
C PHE A 212 -10.94 -10.39 -20.85
N ALA A 213 -11.10 -10.30 -22.17
CA ALA A 213 -10.35 -9.38 -23.03
C ALA A 213 -8.81 -9.47 -22.85
N VAL A 214 -8.28 -10.62 -22.44
CA VAL A 214 -6.87 -10.84 -22.09
C VAL A 214 -5.93 -10.53 -23.26
N ASN A 215 -6.29 -10.96 -24.47
CA ASN A 215 -5.49 -10.73 -25.69
C ASN A 215 -5.31 -9.24 -26.01
N SER A 216 -6.24 -8.37 -25.62
CA SER A 216 -6.11 -6.93 -25.83
C SER A 216 -4.97 -6.30 -25.01
N ARG A 217 -4.53 -6.94 -23.92
CA ARG A 217 -3.36 -6.51 -23.14
C ARG A 217 -2.04 -6.91 -23.79
N GLN A 218 -2.01 -7.99 -24.56
CA GLN A 218 -0.78 -8.46 -25.23
C GLN A 218 -0.21 -7.41 -26.21
N TYR A 219 -1.08 -6.57 -26.77
CA TYR A 219 -0.71 -5.51 -27.71
C TYR A 219 -0.46 -4.15 -27.03
N ARG A 220 -0.59 -4.05 -25.70
CA ARG A 220 -0.27 -2.82 -24.96
C ARG A 220 1.18 -2.84 -24.54
N TRP A 221 1.93 -1.85 -25.01
CA TRP A 221 3.32 -1.67 -24.61
C TRP A 221 3.40 -1.37 -23.12
N ARG A 222 4.09 -2.22 -22.34
CA ARG A 222 4.19 -2.08 -20.87
C ARG A 222 4.62 -0.68 -20.44
N TRP A 223 5.57 -0.05 -21.14
CA TRP A 223 6.03 1.31 -20.83
C TRP A 223 4.92 2.36 -20.97
N LEU A 224 4.01 2.19 -21.95
CA LEU A 224 2.86 3.09 -22.15
C LEU A 224 1.82 2.89 -21.05
N GLU A 225 1.61 1.64 -20.61
CA GLU A 225 0.75 1.37 -19.46
C GLU A 225 1.29 1.99 -18.18
N HIS A 226 2.61 1.94 -17.97
CA HIS A 226 3.25 2.58 -16.83
C HIS A 226 3.08 4.10 -16.87
N LEU A 227 3.37 4.74 -18.01
CA LEU A 227 3.17 6.19 -18.19
C LEU A 227 1.75 6.64 -17.83
N ARG A 228 0.74 5.91 -18.33
CA ARG A 228 -0.67 6.21 -18.06
C ARG A 228 -1.05 6.06 -16.59
N GLN A 229 -0.57 5.00 -15.96
CA GLN A 229 -0.83 4.72 -14.54
C GLN A 229 -0.12 5.71 -13.62
N SER A 230 1.08 6.15 -13.94
CA SER A 230 1.76 7.19 -13.16
C SER A 230 0.99 8.50 -13.20
N ARG A 231 0.49 8.89 -14.38
CA ARG A 231 -0.14 10.20 -14.59
C ARG A 231 -1.36 10.43 -13.70
N ILE A 232 -2.29 9.47 -13.64
CA ILE A 232 -3.49 9.62 -12.81
C ILE A 232 -3.15 9.78 -11.32
N LEU A 233 -2.13 9.05 -10.83
CA LEU A 233 -1.67 9.14 -9.44
C LEU A 233 -0.83 10.40 -9.17
N GLU A 234 -0.26 11.00 -10.20
CA GLU A 234 0.49 12.26 -10.12
C GLU A 234 -0.44 13.48 -10.02
N ASP A 235 -1.64 13.42 -10.61
CA ASP A 235 -2.62 14.52 -10.58
C ASP A 235 -3.04 14.88 -9.12
N ASP A 236 -3.18 13.87 -8.25
CA ASP A 236 -3.59 14.07 -6.86
C ASP A 236 -2.41 14.42 -5.92
N LEU A 237 -1.18 14.14 -6.34
CA LEU A 237 -0.01 14.14 -5.47
C LEU A 237 0.22 15.47 -4.73
N PRO A 238 0.27 16.64 -5.41
CA PRO A 238 0.56 17.89 -4.73
C PRO A 238 -0.56 18.31 -3.76
N LEU A 239 -1.81 17.95 -4.09
CA LEU A 239 -2.98 18.28 -3.28
C LEU A 239 -2.93 17.53 -1.95
N ILE A 240 -2.72 16.22 -1.99
CA ILE A 240 -2.67 15.38 -0.78
C ILE A 240 -1.47 15.75 0.09
N GLN A 241 -0.30 15.97 -0.53
CA GLN A 241 0.88 16.38 0.22
C GLN A 241 0.65 17.72 0.92
N SER A 242 0.04 18.69 0.24
CA SER A 242 -0.30 19.98 0.83
C SER A 242 -1.32 19.84 1.96
N GLN A 243 -2.34 19.00 1.81
CA GLN A 243 -3.35 18.71 2.83
C GLN A 243 -2.71 18.17 4.10
N GLN A 244 -1.83 17.17 3.99
CA GLN A 244 -1.11 16.61 5.13
C GLN A 244 -0.28 17.69 5.84
N GLN A 245 0.48 18.49 5.10
CA GLN A 245 1.28 19.58 5.69
C GLN A 245 0.42 20.62 6.42
N MET A 246 -0.78 20.93 5.91
CA MET A 246 -1.71 21.86 6.57
C MET A 246 -2.23 21.30 7.89
N VAL A 247 -2.58 20.01 7.93
CA VAL A 247 -3.01 19.32 9.16
C VAL A 247 -1.90 19.31 10.20
N GLU A 248 -0.66 18.98 9.79
CA GLU A 248 0.47 18.94 10.72
C GLU A 248 0.84 20.31 11.28
N LYS A 249 0.74 21.36 10.45
CA LYS A 249 1.01 22.75 10.88
C LYS A 249 -0.05 23.28 11.84
N SER A 250 -1.32 22.92 11.66
CA SER A 250 -2.39 23.41 12.54
C SER A 250 -2.33 22.80 13.94
N ARG A 251 -1.81 21.57 14.06
CA ARG A 251 -1.81 20.77 15.31
C ARG A 251 -3.20 20.52 15.90
N ASP A 252 -4.24 20.77 15.12
CA ASP A 252 -5.62 20.48 15.48
C ASP A 252 -6.01 19.07 15.06
N SER A 253 -7.04 18.51 15.70
CA SER A 253 -7.60 17.23 15.29
C SER A 253 -8.32 17.34 13.94
N LEU A 254 -8.34 16.26 13.16
CA LEU A 254 -9.09 16.23 11.89
C LEU A 254 -10.57 16.56 12.10
N GLN A 255 -11.14 16.21 13.26
CA GLN A 255 -12.54 16.55 13.60
C GLN A 255 -12.81 18.07 13.54
N LYS A 256 -11.83 18.91 13.88
CA LYS A 256 -11.96 20.37 13.81
C LYS A 256 -11.69 20.92 12.41
N LEU A 257 -10.78 20.29 11.68
CA LEU A 257 -10.28 20.79 10.40
C LEU A 257 -11.17 20.39 9.23
N TYR A 258 -11.77 19.21 9.27
CA TYR A 258 -12.50 18.66 8.13
C TYR A 258 -14.00 18.95 8.25
N LEU A 259 -14.61 19.28 7.10
CA LEU A 259 -16.05 19.44 6.95
C LEU A 259 -16.57 18.43 5.92
N PRO A 260 -16.69 17.14 6.28
CA PRO A 260 -17.04 16.12 5.32
C PRO A 260 -18.53 16.17 4.97
N LEU A 261 -18.84 16.02 3.68
CA LEU A 261 -20.18 15.89 3.16
C LEU A 261 -20.66 14.45 3.33
N LYS A 262 -21.55 14.22 4.32
CA LYS A 262 -22.07 12.88 4.66
C LYS A 262 -22.57 12.03 3.48
N SER A 263 -23.05 12.64 2.40
CA SER A 263 -23.50 11.91 1.22
C SER A 263 -22.36 11.34 0.39
N SER A 264 -21.30 12.13 0.15
CA SER A 264 -20.24 11.80 -0.81
C SER A 264 -18.95 11.33 -0.13
N ASP A 265 -18.75 11.68 1.14
CA ASP A 265 -17.55 11.38 1.91
C ASP A 265 -17.79 10.24 2.91
N ALA A 266 -18.90 9.51 2.78
CA ALA A 266 -19.33 8.51 3.75
C ALA A 266 -18.22 7.50 4.07
N LEU A 267 -17.52 7.00 3.05
CA LEU A 267 -16.46 6.01 3.25
C LEU A 267 -15.18 6.60 3.84
N VAL A 268 -14.86 7.86 3.51
CA VAL A 268 -13.76 8.62 4.12
C VAL A 268 -14.03 8.85 5.60
N ILE A 269 -15.26 9.26 5.94
CA ILE A 269 -15.70 9.41 7.33
C ILE A 269 -15.52 8.09 8.08
N GLU A 270 -16.04 6.99 7.52
CA GLU A 270 -15.94 5.68 8.16
C GLU A 270 -14.51 5.19 8.29
N LEU A 271 -13.62 5.46 7.33
CA LEU A 271 -12.20 5.12 7.43
C LEU A 271 -11.54 5.83 8.63
N ARG A 272 -11.75 7.14 8.79
CA ARG A 272 -11.16 7.91 9.89
C ARG A 272 -11.71 7.47 11.24
N GLN A 273 -13.01 7.19 11.34
CA GLN A 273 -13.59 6.61 12.55
C GLN A 273 -13.13 5.17 12.80
N TRP A 274 -12.88 4.39 11.75
CA TRP A 274 -12.31 3.05 11.87
C TRP A 274 -10.92 3.10 12.48
N PHE A 275 -10.08 4.06 12.06
CA PHE A 275 -8.80 4.32 12.71
C PHE A 275 -8.95 4.74 14.18
N ASP A 276 -9.96 5.54 14.52
CA ASP A 276 -10.23 5.86 15.93
C ASP A 276 -10.60 4.61 16.77
N ARG A 277 -11.26 3.62 16.16
CA ARG A 277 -11.71 2.39 16.85
C ARG A 277 -10.65 1.30 16.90
N TYR A 278 -9.85 1.15 15.84
CA TYR A 278 -8.99 -0.02 15.61
C TYR A 278 -7.54 0.34 15.24
N GLY A 279 -7.19 1.62 15.15
CA GLY A 279 -5.88 2.09 14.72
C GLY A 279 -4.75 1.84 15.71
N ASP A 280 -5.04 1.55 16.98
CA ASP A 280 -4.02 1.44 18.04
C ASP A 280 -2.95 0.37 17.82
N SER A 281 -3.19 -0.62 16.97
CA SER A 281 -2.18 -1.61 16.58
C SER A 281 -1.21 -1.12 15.50
N PHE A 282 -1.50 0.02 14.85
CA PHE A 282 -0.65 0.57 13.79
C PHE A 282 0.52 1.37 14.37
N PRO A 283 1.70 1.31 13.75
CA PRO A 283 2.83 2.14 14.17
C PRO A 283 2.54 3.63 13.98
N TYR A 284 1.81 3.97 12.90
CA TYR A 284 1.37 5.32 12.57
C TYR A 284 -0.08 5.27 12.09
N TYR A 285 -0.93 6.17 12.60
CA TYR A 285 -2.30 6.34 12.10
C TYR A 285 -2.87 7.71 12.46
N GLN A 286 -3.91 8.11 11.75
CA GLN A 286 -4.64 9.36 11.98
C GLN A 286 -6.15 9.11 11.83
N GLY A 287 -6.87 9.09 12.95
CA GLY A 287 -8.33 9.15 13.00
C GLY A 287 -8.84 10.59 13.12
N TYR A 288 -10.14 10.76 13.41
CA TYR A 288 -10.71 12.09 13.64
C TYR A 288 -10.31 12.68 14.98
N THR A 289 -10.23 11.83 16.01
CA THR A 289 -10.06 12.24 17.41
C THR A 289 -8.80 11.66 18.05
N SER A 290 -8.25 10.61 17.45
CA SER A 290 -7.04 9.93 17.89
C SER A 290 -5.99 9.90 16.78
N GLN A 291 -4.73 9.84 17.17
CA GLN A 291 -3.61 9.75 16.25
C GLN A 291 -2.41 9.12 16.95
N ARG A 292 -1.59 8.42 16.18
CA ARG A 292 -0.24 8.05 16.55
C ARG A 292 0.69 8.55 15.45
N THR A 293 1.25 9.72 15.67
CA THR A 293 2.21 10.37 14.77
C THR A 293 3.41 10.81 15.58
N THR A 294 4.61 10.79 14.99
CA THR A 294 5.81 11.44 15.55
C THR A 294 6.04 12.78 14.84
N ALA A 295 7.08 13.57 15.15
CA ALA A 295 7.35 14.75 14.33
C ALA A 295 7.85 14.29 12.95
N ILE A 296 7.19 14.70 11.86
CA ILE A 296 7.71 14.43 10.52
C ILE A 296 9.00 15.21 10.34
N ASP A 297 10.07 14.51 10.00
CA ASP A 297 11.29 15.15 9.54
C ASP A 297 11.04 15.71 8.12
N LEU A 298 10.65 16.98 8.07
CA LEU A 298 10.42 17.71 6.83
C LEU A 298 11.73 18.02 6.08
N SER A 299 12.90 17.63 6.59
CA SER A 299 14.19 17.93 5.96
C SER A 299 14.53 17.01 4.77
N ASP A 300 13.87 15.86 4.62
CA ASP A 300 14.07 14.92 3.51
C ASP A 300 12.73 14.48 2.88
N PRO A 301 12.02 15.36 2.14
CA PRO A 301 10.84 14.94 1.39
C PRO A 301 11.25 14.03 0.22
N LEU A 302 10.55 12.91 0.05
CA LEU A 302 10.67 12.11 -1.18
C LEU A 302 10.45 13.05 -2.38
N PRO A 303 11.31 13.00 -3.42
CA PRO A 303 11.11 13.80 -4.61
C PRO A 303 9.75 13.53 -5.24
N LEU A 304 9.09 14.58 -5.74
CA LEU A 304 7.79 14.43 -6.43
C LEU A 304 7.91 13.78 -7.80
N ASP A 305 9.13 13.68 -8.31
CA ASP A 305 9.41 13.16 -9.64
C ASP A 305 9.13 11.65 -9.76
N ARG A 306 8.76 11.25 -10.97
CA ARG A 306 8.42 9.86 -11.29
C ARG A 306 9.62 8.92 -11.18
N TYR A 307 10.82 9.41 -11.47
CA TYR A 307 12.02 8.57 -11.48
C TYR A 307 12.27 8.01 -10.08
N SER A 308 12.31 8.89 -9.08
CA SER A 308 12.54 8.55 -7.68
C SER A 308 11.42 7.67 -7.10
N ARG A 309 10.17 7.94 -7.49
CA ARG A 309 8.98 7.27 -6.90
C ARG A 309 8.59 5.95 -7.55
N HIS A 310 8.92 5.74 -8.83
CA HIS A 310 8.52 4.56 -9.59
C HIS A 310 9.69 3.91 -10.33
N THR A 311 10.41 4.66 -11.17
CA THR A 311 11.39 4.09 -12.12
C THR A 311 12.48 3.29 -11.40
N VAL A 312 12.99 3.78 -10.27
CA VAL A 312 14.02 3.11 -9.45
C VAL A 312 13.57 1.72 -8.97
N HIS A 313 12.26 1.52 -8.76
CA HIS A 313 11.68 0.26 -8.29
C HIS A 313 11.13 -0.62 -9.43
N CYS A 314 11.06 -0.08 -10.64
CA CYS A 314 10.43 -0.74 -11.76
C CYS A 314 11.41 -1.62 -12.52
N ARG A 315 11.19 -2.94 -12.51
CA ARG A 315 12.02 -3.91 -13.24
C ARG A 315 12.04 -3.64 -14.75
N THR A 316 10.91 -3.24 -15.33
CA THR A 316 10.79 -2.87 -16.75
C THR A 316 11.76 -1.75 -17.15
N TYR A 317 11.94 -0.75 -16.28
CA TYR A 317 12.87 0.36 -16.54
C TYR A 317 14.31 0.05 -16.08
N SER A 318 14.48 -0.70 -14.98
CA SER A 318 15.79 -1.15 -14.49
C SER A 318 16.54 -1.99 -15.54
N ASP A 319 15.84 -2.91 -16.21
CA ASP A 319 16.45 -3.74 -17.25
C ASP A 319 16.78 -2.94 -18.53
N ALA A 320 16.08 -1.82 -18.77
CA ALA A 320 16.42 -0.88 -19.85
C ALA A 320 17.66 -0.04 -19.49
N MET A 321 17.80 0.38 -18.22
CA MET A 321 18.93 1.18 -17.73
C MET A 321 20.24 0.37 -17.64
N LYS A 322 20.18 -0.94 -17.38
CA LYS A 322 21.36 -1.83 -17.35
C LYS A 322 22.01 -2.09 -18.72
N LYS A 323 21.38 -1.63 -19.81
CA LYS A 323 21.85 -1.81 -21.19
C LYS A 323 22.59 -0.60 -21.75
N TRP A 324 22.91 0.38 -20.91
CA TRP A 324 23.67 1.60 -21.22
C TRP A 324 24.85 1.72 -20.25
#